data_AF-A0A9P6WXR9-F1
#
_entry.id   AF-A0A9P6WXR9-F1
#
_cell.length_a   1.000
_cell.length_b   1.000
_cell.length_c   1.000
_cell.angle_alpha   90.00
_cell.angle_beta   90.00
_cell.angle_gamma   90.00
#
_symmetry.space_group_name_H-M   'P 1'
#
loop_
_entity.id
_entity.type
_entity.pdbx_description
1 polymer ?
#
loop_
_entity_poly.entity_id
_entity_poly.type
_entity_poly.pdbx_seq_one_letter_code
_entity_poly.pdbx_strand_id
1 'polypeptide(L)'
;MPFVKTGLSAASVLPLRSPGVLQLMGILNKIGVNRQGFSLLLCSRIYATFVRPKFEYGLAISKFSAAQTKEIERLQDRCLRMMVGGHATSSTLVIKHMTTLPSMHHRIDVLTTRFCLRARSLPGSCLLSLLSTTLPVSRIQVHLQKNPLFLALPSPLPSSDARLKTFFRQYRERQVISLVTSTTQVLLRACRPALVVDPILYVPATRAERSLLVRWRLGWLPGKPEDCPCGRDRRSRRHFLECDLISSFLWSDLPRCPPGCYPIDFALSSLPLGRSARCPPWWSSLLLMLWHIQRLCRPNSFYAIDSSPGASWYSSSSRNSD
;
A
#
# COMPACT_ATOMS: atom_id res chain seq x y z
N MET A 1 24.86 2.56 -14.84
CA MET A 1 25.07 3.10 -13.49
C MET A 1 25.93 4.36 -13.64
N PRO A 2 25.65 5.46 -12.94
CA PRO A 2 26.46 6.67 -13.10
C PRO A 2 27.77 6.52 -12.32
N PHE A 3 28.84 6.22 -13.05
CA PHE A 3 30.20 6.24 -12.53
C PHE A 3 30.76 7.66 -12.67
N VAL A 4 31.30 8.18 -11.56
CA VAL A 4 32.06 9.42 -11.49
C VAL A 4 33.50 9.09 -11.09
N LYS A 5 34.40 10.08 -11.08
CA LYS A 5 35.82 9.89 -10.72
C LYS A 5 36.02 9.22 -9.36
N THR A 6 35.07 9.38 -8.42
CA THR A 6 35.07 8.76 -7.08
C THR A 6 34.26 7.45 -6.98
N GLY A 7 33.90 6.85 -8.12
CA GLY A 7 33.15 5.61 -8.21
C GLY A 7 31.66 5.81 -8.46
N LEU A 8 30.80 4.96 -7.90
CA LEU A 8 29.35 5.06 -8.10
C LEU A 8 28.75 6.30 -7.40
N SER A 9 28.11 7.18 -8.16
CA SER A 9 27.41 8.37 -7.65
C SER A 9 25.95 8.04 -7.31
N ALA A 10 25.63 7.91 -6.02
CA ALA A 10 24.25 7.71 -5.57
C ALA A 10 23.33 8.89 -5.95
N ALA A 11 23.87 10.11 -5.93
CA ALA A 11 23.14 11.33 -6.31
C ALA A 11 22.66 11.31 -7.76
N SER A 12 23.45 10.69 -8.65
CA SER A 12 23.13 10.61 -10.07
C SER A 12 22.24 9.40 -10.41
N VAL A 13 22.06 8.43 -9.50
CA VAL A 13 21.24 7.24 -9.76
C VAL A 13 19.79 7.64 -10.01
N LEU A 14 19.23 8.52 -9.17
CA LEU A 14 17.83 8.89 -9.28
C LEU A 14 17.54 9.74 -10.52
N PRO A 15 18.28 10.83 -10.84
CA PRO A 15 18.11 11.56 -12.09
C PRO A 15 18.23 10.68 -13.34
N LEU A 16 19.17 9.73 -13.35
CA LEU A 16 19.34 8.81 -14.47
C LEU A 16 18.15 7.85 -14.66
N ARG A 17 17.48 7.45 -13.57
CA ARG A 17 16.43 6.43 -13.60
C ARG A 17 15.02 6.99 -13.66
N SER A 18 14.80 8.18 -13.11
CA SER A 18 13.48 8.80 -13.02
C SER A 18 12.76 8.92 -14.37
N PRO A 19 13.41 9.36 -15.47
CA PRO A 19 12.74 9.45 -16.76
C PRO A 19 12.22 8.10 -17.25
N GLY A 20 13.06 7.06 -17.21
CA GLY A 20 12.66 5.71 -17.65
C GLY A 20 11.57 5.07 -16.78
N VAL A 21 11.61 5.34 -15.47
CA VAL A 21 10.54 4.93 -14.53
C VAL A 21 9.21 5.59 -14.87
N LEU A 22 9.22 6.91 -15.08
CA LEU A 22 8.00 7.67 -15.37
C LEU A 22 7.47 7.38 -16.77
N GLN A 23 8.35 7.17 -17.75
CA GLN A 23 7.97 6.76 -19.09
C GLN A 23 7.27 5.40 -19.07
N LEU A 24 7.85 4.39 -18.40
CA LEU A 24 7.22 3.08 -18.27
C LEU A 24 5.89 3.17 -17.52
N MET A 25 5.85 3.93 -16.42
CA MET A 25 4.60 4.15 -15.68
C MET A 25 3.55 4.84 -16.55
N GLY A 26 3.95 5.80 -17.40
CA GLY A 26 3.06 6.49 -18.34
C GLY A 26 2.49 5.55 -19.41
N ILE A 27 3.32 4.66 -19.97
CA ILE A 27 2.87 3.63 -20.92
C ILE A 27 1.85 2.70 -20.24
N LEU A 28 2.20 2.16 -19.07
CA LEU A 28 1.31 1.29 -18.31
C LEU A 28 0.01 1.99 -17.91
N ASN A 29 0.08 3.29 -17.59
CA ASN A 29 -1.09 4.09 -17.27
C ASN A 29 -2.05 4.18 -18.46
N LYS A 30 -1.54 4.32 -19.70
CA LYS A 30 -2.37 4.29 -20.91
C LYS A 30 -2.99 2.91 -21.18
N ILE A 31 -2.30 1.83 -20.86
CA ILE A 31 -2.76 0.44 -21.09
C ILE A 31 -3.87 0.03 -20.11
N GLY A 32 -3.89 0.61 -18.90
CA GLY A 32 -4.92 0.28 -17.91
C GLY A 32 -4.46 0.36 -16.46
N VAL A 33 -3.20 0.69 -16.18
CA VAL A 33 -2.72 0.94 -14.80
C VAL A 33 -3.12 2.34 -14.36
N ASN A 34 -4.44 2.56 -14.28
CA ASN A 34 -5.08 3.82 -13.94
C ASN A 34 -6.41 3.54 -13.22
N ARG A 35 -7.06 4.60 -12.73
CA ARG A 35 -8.33 4.51 -11.97
C ARG A 35 -9.47 3.81 -12.73
N GLN A 36 -9.45 3.89 -14.06
CA GLN A 36 -10.51 3.38 -14.93
C GLN A 36 -10.18 2.05 -15.62
N GLY A 37 -8.96 1.53 -15.47
CA GLY A 37 -8.55 0.29 -16.09
C GLY A 37 -8.63 -0.89 -15.14
N PHE A 38 -7.48 -1.50 -14.89
CA PHE A 38 -7.34 -2.68 -14.05
C PHE A 38 -7.71 -2.41 -12.58
N SER A 39 -8.00 -3.49 -11.85
CA SER A 39 -8.21 -3.39 -10.40
C SER A 39 -6.96 -2.87 -9.70
N LEU A 40 -7.13 -2.13 -8.59
CA LEU A 40 -6.00 -1.57 -7.84
C LEU A 40 -5.00 -2.65 -7.39
N LEU A 41 -5.50 -3.86 -7.04
CA LEU A 41 -4.62 -4.98 -6.72
C LEU A 41 -3.75 -5.38 -7.92
N LEU A 42 -4.34 -5.51 -9.11
CA LEU A 42 -3.60 -5.84 -10.32
C LEU A 42 -2.63 -4.70 -10.69
N CYS A 43 -3.05 -3.44 -10.62
CA CYS A 43 -2.19 -2.28 -10.81
C CYS A 43 -0.96 -2.33 -9.89
N SER A 44 -1.15 -2.61 -8.60
CA SER A 44 -0.06 -2.71 -7.62
C SER A 44 0.94 -3.83 -7.95
N ARG A 45 0.45 -4.96 -8.46
CA ARG A 45 1.27 -6.10 -8.89
C ARG A 45 2.05 -5.74 -10.16
N ILE A 46 1.41 -5.14 -11.15
CA ILE A 46 2.06 -4.65 -12.37
C ILE A 46 3.16 -3.63 -12.01
N TYR A 47 2.88 -2.67 -11.12
CA TYR A 47 3.88 -1.75 -10.61
C TYR A 47 5.07 -2.49 -9.97
N ALA A 48 4.79 -3.43 -9.05
CA ALA A 48 5.81 -4.21 -8.35
C ALA A 48 6.68 -5.08 -9.28
N THR A 49 6.10 -5.56 -10.38
CA THR A 49 6.74 -6.44 -11.36
C THR A 49 7.55 -5.68 -12.41
N PHE A 50 7.04 -4.58 -12.95
CA PHE A 50 7.65 -3.92 -14.11
C PHE A 50 8.29 -2.58 -13.78
N VAL A 51 7.62 -1.75 -12.97
CA VAL A 51 8.10 -0.40 -12.68
C VAL A 51 9.13 -0.44 -11.55
N ARG A 52 8.83 -1.12 -10.44
CA ARG A 52 9.70 -1.17 -9.25
C ARG A 52 11.12 -1.66 -9.56
N PRO A 53 11.38 -2.70 -10.37
CA PRO A 53 12.74 -3.11 -10.70
C PRO A 53 13.58 -2.01 -11.37
N LYS A 54 12.97 -1.08 -12.10
CA LYS A 54 13.68 0.08 -12.69
C LYS A 54 14.17 1.05 -11.61
N PHE A 55 13.45 1.18 -10.50
CA PHE A 55 13.92 1.91 -9.31
C PHE A 55 15.06 1.16 -8.62
N GLU A 56 14.90 -0.15 -8.47
CA GLU A 56 15.75 -0.98 -7.60
C GLU A 56 17.15 -1.23 -8.15
N TYR A 57 17.33 -1.09 -9.46
CA TYR A 57 18.62 -1.31 -10.09
C TYR A 57 19.68 -0.35 -9.52
N GLY A 58 20.68 -0.92 -8.85
CA GLY A 58 21.79 -0.21 -8.20
C GLY A 58 21.54 0.26 -6.77
N LEU A 59 20.33 0.08 -6.21
CA LEU A 59 20.06 0.53 -4.84
C LEU A 59 20.89 -0.21 -3.80
N ALA A 60 21.15 -1.50 -4.02
CA ALA A 60 21.85 -2.36 -3.06
C ALA A 60 23.31 -1.93 -2.76
N ILE A 61 23.95 -1.25 -3.71
CA ILE A 61 25.38 -0.90 -3.68
C ILE A 61 25.63 0.62 -3.62
N SER A 62 24.56 1.40 -3.55
CA SER A 62 24.60 2.86 -3.53
C SER A 62 24.35 3.37 -2.12
N LYS A 63 25.15 4.35 -1.69
CA LYS A 63 24.99 5.01 -0.39
C LYS A 63 24.08 6.22 -0.56
N PHE A 64 22.83 6.09 -0.16
CA PHE A 64 21.87 7.20 -0.20
C PHE A 64 21.92 8.03 1.08
N SER A 65 21.85 9.35 0.94
CA SER A 65 21.51 10.24 2.05
C SER A 65 20.00 10.18 2.35
N ALA A 66 19.58 10.65 3.53
CA ALA A 66 18.16 10.72 3.87
C ALA A 66 17.35 11.56 2.86
N ALA A 67 17.95 12.63 2.32
CA ALA A 67 17.35 13.46 1.27
C ALA A 67 17.11 12.65 -0.01
N GLN A 68 18.10 11.89 -0.47
CA GLN A 68 17.98 11.05 -1.67
C GLN A 68 16.96 9.92 -1.47
N THR A 69 16.94 9.28 -0.30
CA THR A 69 15.90 8.29 0.02
C THR A 69 14.50 8.91 -0.06
N LYS A 70 14.33 10.14 0.43
CA LYS A 70 13.05 10.87 0.34
C LYS A 70 12.67 11.18 -1.11
N GLU A 71 13.63 11.48 -1.97
CA GLU A 71 13.37 11.70 -3.40
C GLU A 71 12.96 10.41 -4.13
N ILE A 72 13.61 9.28 -3.82
CA ILE A 72 13.22 7.97 -4.36
C ILE A 72 11.79 7.63 -3.89
N GLU A 73 11.48 7.90 -2.63
CA GLU A 73 10.14 7.70 -2.07
C GLU A 73 9.09 8.58 -2.78
N ARG A 74 9.41 9.87 -3.02
CA ARG A 74 8.55 10.80 -3.78
C ARG A 74 8.29 10.31 -5.21
N LEU A 75 9.30 9.73 -5.86
CA LEU A 75 9.13 9.16 -7.20
C LEU A 75 8.21 7.93 -7.17
N GLN A 76 8.35 7.04 -6.18
CA GLN A 76 7.40 5.96 -5.96
C GLN A 76 5.99 6.52 -5.75
N ASP A 77 5.84 7.51 -4.87
CA ASP A 77 4.54 8.11 -4.55
C ASP A 77 3.85 8.70 -5.77
N ARG A 78 4.62 9.33 -6.67
CA ARG A 78 4.10 9.81 -7.96
C ARG A 78 3.53 8.65 -8.80
N CYS A 79 4.26 7.54 -8.94
CA CYS A 79 3.76 6.36 -9.65
C CYS A 79 2.49 5.78 -8.99
N LEU A 80 2.47 5.69 -7.65
CA LEU A 80 1.31 5.14 -6.93
C LEU A 80 0.06 6.01 -7.14
N ARG A 81 0.21 7.34 -7.14
CA ARG A 81 -0.90 8.26 -7.41
C ARG A 81 -1.43 8.13 -8.84
N MET A 82 -0.55 7.89 -9.82
CA MET A 82 -0.99 7.64 -11.21
C MET A 82 -1.89 6.40 -11.32
N MET A 83 -1.62 5.34 -10.54
CA MET A 83 -2.45 4.12 -10.54
C MET A 83 -3.88 4.36 -10.09
N VAL A 84 -4.08 5.24 -9.10
CA VAL A 84 -5.40 5.52 -8.51
C VAL A 84 -6.04 6.80 -9.04
N GLY A 85 -5.37 7.54 -9.91
CA GLY A 85 -5.81 8.88 -10.35
C GLY A 85 -5.87 9.88 -9.19
N GLY A 86 -4.93 9.77 -8.25
CA GLY A 86 -4.87 10.61 -7.05
C GLY A 86 -4.27 11.99 -7.32
N HIS A 87 -4.62 12.96 -6.47
CA HIS A 87 -4.05 14.30 -6.50
C HIS A 87 -2.56 14.29 -6.14
N ALA A 88 -1.83 15.34 -6.53
CA ALA A 88 -0.40 15.53 -6.24
C ALA A 88 -0.06 15.61 -4.74
N THR A 89 -1.06 15.68 -3.86
CA THR A 89 -0.89 15.68 -2.40
C THR A 89 -1.56 14.49 -1.72
N SER A 90 -2.23 13.61 -2.47
CA SER A 90 -2.90 12.43 -1.90
C SER A 90 -1.89 11.54 -1.18
N SER A 91 -2.23 11.10 0.03
CA SER A 91 -1.39 10.15 0.79
C SER A 91 -1.31 8.82 0.04
N THR A 92 -0.09 8.28 -0.05
CA THR A 92 0.19 6.97 -0.65
C THR A 92 0.42 5.90 0.40
N LEU A 93 0.49 6.27 1.68
CA LEU A 93 0.71 5.33 2.79
C LEU A 93 -0.42 4.31 2.87
N VAL A 94 -1.67 4.77 2.73
CA VAL A 94 -2.84 3.89 2.69
C VAL A 94 -2.79 2.96 1.48
N ILE A 95 -2.37 3.46 0.30
CA ILE A 95 -2.20 2.63 -0.91
C ILE A 95 -1.15 1.54 -0.65
N LYS A 96 0.02 1.91 -0.13
CA LYS A 96 1.11 0.98 0.21
C LYS A 96 0.65 -0.09 1.19
N HIS A 97 -0.09 0.33 2.23
CA HIS A 97 -0.62 -0.57 3.23
C HIS A 97 -1.63 -1.56 2.65
N MET A 98 -2.69 -1.07 2.01
CA MET A 98 -3.76 -1.91 1.45
C MET A 98 -3.25 -2.89 0.39
N THR A 99 -2.26 -2.49 -0.41
CA THR A 99 -1.68 -3.32 -1.47
C THR A 99 -0.48 -4.14 -1.02
N THR A 100 -0.04 -3.99 0.24
CA THR A 100 1.21 -4.53 0.77
C THR A 100 2.47 -4.13 0.00
N LEU A 101 2.46 -2.99 -0.70
CA LEU A 101 3.66 -2.43 -1.33
C LEU A 101 4.61 -1.83 -0.26
N PRO A 102 5.90 -2.20 -0.25
CA PRO A 102 6.87 -1.61 0.66
C PRO A 102 7.26 -0.19 0.21
N SER A 103 7.68 0.64 1.16
CA SER A 103 8.41 1.88 0.87
C SER A 103 9.73 1.59 0.16
N MET A 104 10.25 2.55 -0.59
CA MET A 104 11.56 2.43 -1.21
C MET A 104 12.67 2.41 -0.17
N HIS A 105 12.50 3.06 0.98
CA HIS A 105 13.42 2.92 2.10
C HIS A 105 13.55 1.47 2.57
N HIS A 106 12.42 0.79 2.85
CA HIS A 106 12.44 -0.63 3.22
C HIS A 106 13.02 -1.52 2.11
N ARG A 107 12.79 -1.17 0.83
CA ARG A 107 13.41 -1.89 -0.29
C ARG A 107 14.92 -1.74 -0.33
N ILE A 108 15.44 -0.54 -0.07
CA ILE A 108 16.89 -0.31 0.04
C ILE A 108 17.46 -1.20 1.15
N ASP A 109 16.85 -1.21 2.34
CA ASP A 109 17.32 -2.03 3.47
C ASP A 109 17.37 -3.53 3.12
N VAL A 110 16.31 -4.05 2.50
CA VAL A 110 16.25 -5.45 2.06
C VAL A 110 17.30 -5.75 0.99
N LEU A 111 17.44 -4.88 -0.02
CA LEU A 111 18.37 -5.09 -1.13
C LEU A 111 19.83 -5.03 -0.67
N THR A 112 20.17 -4.04 0.17
CA THR A 112 21.48 -3.89 0.79
C THR A 112 21.79 -5.08 1.70
N THR A 113 20.83 -5.52 2.53
CA THR A 113 21.02 -6.70 3.40
C THR A 113 21.30 -7.95 2.57
N ARG A 114 20.52 -8.22 1.52
CA ARG A 114 20.75 -9.37 0.63
C ARG A 114 22.08 -9.26 -0.12
N PHE A 115 22.52 -8.06 -0.46
CA PHE A 115 23.84 -7.86 -1.06
C PHE A 115 24.96 -8.18 -0.06
N CYS A 116 24.89 -7.65 1.16
CA CYS A 116 25.87 -7.90 2.20
C CYS A 116 25.97 -9.40 2.58
N LEU A 117 24.83 -10.09 2.72
CA LEU A 117 24.81 -11.53 2.98
C LEU A 117 25.48 -12.33 1.86
N ARG A 118 25.17 -12.01 0.60
CA ARG A 118 25.82 -12.65 -0.56
C ARG A 118 27.31 -12.36 -0.60
N ALA A 119 27.73 -11.13 -0.31
CA ALA A 119 29.14 -10.75 -0.31
C ALA A 119 29.95 -11.55 0.73
N ARG A 120 29.36 -11.87 1.90
CA ARG A 120 30.01 -12.69 2.95
C ARG A 120 30.08 -14.17 2.61
N SER A 121 29.23 -14.66 1.71
CA SER A 121 29.21 -16.06 1.28
C SER A 121 29.96 -16.30 -0.04
N LEU A 122 30.69 -15.31 -0.55
CA LEU A 122 31.48 -15.46 -1.77
C LEU A 122 32.73 -16.31 -1.48
N PRO A 123 33.18 -17.13 -2.45
CA PRO A 123 34.49 -17.76 -2.39
C PRO A 123 35.61 -16.75 -2.17
N GLY A 124 36.68 -17.17 -1.48
CA GLY A 124 37.85 -16.31 -1.24
C GLY A 124 38.55 -15.84 -2.52
N SER A 125 38.43 -16.60 -3.61
CA SER A 125 38.98 -16.27 -4.93
C SER A 125 38.20 -15.20 -5.69
N CYS A 126 36.99 -14.83 -5.24
CA CYS A 126 36.24 -13.77 -5.89
C CYS A 126 36.91 -12.41 -5.66
N LEU A 127 36.93 -11.57 -6.71
CA LEU A 127 37.52 -10.22 -6.66
C LEU A 127 37.02 -9.42 -5.45
N LEU A 128 35.72 -9.48 -5.14
CA LEU A 128 35.16 -8.75 -4.00
C LEU A 128 35.72 -9.24 -2.65
N SER A 129 35.95 -10.55 -2.51
CA SER A 129 36.56 -11.15 -1.31
C SER A 129 38.02 -10.71 -1.18
N LEU A 130 38.79 -10.78 -2.28
CA LEU A 130 40.19 -10.35 -2.35
C LEU A 130 40.36 -8.85 -2.06
N LEU A 131 39.44 -8.01 -2.53
CA LEU A 131 39.47 -6.57 -2.28
C LEU A 131 38.92 -6.19 -0.90
N SER A 132 38.11 -7.05 -0.27
CA SER A 132 37.51 -6.73 1.03
C SER A 132 38.54 -6.59 2.16
N THR A 133 39.66 -7.32 2.05
CA THR A 133 40.76 -7.29 3.02
C THR A 133 41.74 -6.13 2.79
N THR A 134 41.77 -5.56 1.59
CA THR A 134 42.71 -4.48 1.22
C THR A 134 42.09 -3.09 1.28
N LEU A 135 40.75 -3.00 1.31
CA LEU A 135 40.04 -1.73 1.39
C LEU A 135 39.84 -1.31 2.86
N PRO A 136 40.45 -0.20 3.33
CA PRO A 136 40.46 0.19 4.74
C PRO A 136 39.08 0.44 5.35
N VAL A 137 38.10 0.80 4.53
CA VAL A 137 36.67 0.79 4.88
C VAL A 137 35.90 0.34 3.65
N SER A 138 35.48 -0.92 3.60
CA SER A 138 34.64 -1.38 2.50
C SER A 138 33.25 -0.75 2.61
N ARG A 139 32.62 -0.40 1.47
CA ARG A 139 31.21 0.05 1.45
C ARG A 139 30.29 -0.97 2.13
N ILE A 140 30.64 -2.25 2.06
CA ILE A 140 29.96 -3.35 2.76
C ILE A 140 29.93 -3.06 4.26
N GLN A 141 31.08 -2.76 4.87
CA GLN A 141 31.18 -2.47 6.31
C GLN A 141 30.29 -1.29 6.73
N VAL A 142 30.26 -0.21 5.95
CA VAL A 142 29.37 0.94 6.21
C VAL A 142 27.90 0.55 6.16
N HIS A 143 27.50 -0.27 5.18
CA HIS A 143 26.13 -0.75 5.05
C HIS A 143 25.75 -1.72 6.17
N LEU A 144 26.66 -2.60 6.58
CA LEU A 144 26.47 -3.54 7.68
C LEU A 144 26.23 -2.82 9.02
N GLN A 145 27.01 -1.76 9.30
CA GLN A 145 26.92 -1.03 10.57
C GLN A 145 25.70 -0.11 10.68
N LYS A 146 25.07 0.26 9.56
CA LYS A 146 24.02 1.29 9.54
C LYS A 146 22.64 0.79 9.13
N ASN A 147 22.54 -0.40 8.52
CA ASN A 147 21.25 -0.93 8.07
C ASN A 147 20.52 -1.62 9.23
N PRO A 148 19.41 -1.05 9.74
CA PRO A 148 18.70 -1.61 10.89
C PRO A 148 18.18 -3.03 10.64
N LEU A 149 17.80 -3.33 9.40
CA LEU A 149 17.31 -4.66 9.02
C LEU A 149 18.45 -5.69 9.06
N PHE A 150 19.66 -5.30 8.64
CA PHE A 150 20.84 -6.15 8.76
C PHE A 150 21.20 -6.40 10.22
N LEU A 151 21.21 -5.34 11.04
CA LEU A 151 21.52 -5.43 12.47
C LEU A 151 20.49 -6.28 13.25
N ALA A 152 19.24 -6.33 12.78
CA ALA A 152 18.18 -7.13 13.37
C ALA A 152 18.22 -8.62 12.96
N LEU A 153 19.16 -9.05 12.12
CA LEU A 153 19.27 -10.45 11.71
C LEU A 153 19.53 -11.37 12.91
N PRO A 154 18.90 -12.56 12.95
CA PRO A 154 19.13 -13.51 14.03
C PRO A 154 20.52 -14.13 13.94
N SER A 155 21.03 -14.56 15.10
CA SER A 155 22.22 -15.41 15.24
C SER A 155 21.76 -16.76 15.81
N PRO A 156 21.95 -17.89 15.10
CA PRO A 156 22.60 -18.04 13.79
C PRO A 156 21.77 -17.48 12.63
N LEU A 157 22.46 -17.15 11.53
CA LEU A 157 21.85 -16.63 10.30
C LEU A 157 20.84 -17.64 9.69
N PRO A 158 19.78 -17.16 9.02
CA PRO A 158 18.83 -18.04 8.35
C PRO A 158 19.53 -18.94 7.32
N SER A 159 19.40 -20.26 7.51
CA SER A 159 20.10 -21.28 6.70
C SER A 159 19.58 -21.42 5.27
N SER A 160 18.44 -20.81 4.92
CA SER A 160 17.86 -20.87 3.58
C SER A 160 17.22 -19.54 3.17
N ASP A 161 17.10 -19.31 1.86
CA ASP A 161 16.43 -18.13 1.31
C ASP A 161 14.95 -18.05 1.72
N ALA A 162 14.29 -19.19 1.90
CA ALA A 162 12.91 -19.25 2.40
C ALA A 162 12.82 -18.68 3.83
N ARG A 163 13.69 -19.11 4.75
CA ARG A 163 13.73 -18.57 6.11
C ARG A 163 14.10 -17.09 6.12
N LEU A 164 15.01 -16.66 5.26
CA LEU A 164 15.38 -15.24 5.12
C LEU A 164 14.20 -14.38 4.62
N LYS A 165 13.44 -14.86 3.64
CA LYS A 165 12.21 -14.21 3.17
C LYS A 165 11.15 -14.12 4.27
N THR A 166 11.00 -15.17 5.08
CA THR A 166 10.10 -15.17 6.24
C THR A 166 10.55 -14.14 7.27
N PHE A 167 11.84 -14.07 7.59
CA PHE A 167 12.38 -13.06 8.49
C PHE A 167 12.12 -11.64 7.99
N PHE A 168 12.39 -11.34 6.71
CA PHE A 168 12.11 -10.01 6.13
C PHE A 168 10.61 -9.66 6.20
N ARG A 169 9.74 -10.64 5.97
CA ARG A 169 8.29 -10.46 6.13
C ARG A 169 7.92 -10.11 7.57
N GLN A 170 8.40 -10.88 8.54
CA GLN A 170 8.12 -10.65 9.97
C GLN A 170 8.69 -9.30 10.46
N TYR A 171 9.89 -8.94 10.01
CA TYR A 171 10.48 -7.63 10.30
C TYR A 171 9.58 -6.50 9.77
N ARG A 172 9.12 -6.61 8.52
CA ARG A 172 8.21 -5.64 7.93
C ARG A 172 6.84 -5.60 8.63
N GLU A 173 6.34 -6.74 9.03
CA GLU A 173 5.07 -6.84 9.76
C GLU A 173 5.13 -6.09 11.08
N ARG A 174 6.21 -6.26 11.85
CA ARG A 174 6.48 -5.47 13.06
C ARG A 174 6.51 -3.96 12.77
N GLN A 175 7.18 -3.55 11.69
CA GLN A 175 7.22 -2.14 11.28
C GLN A 175 5.84 -1.59 10.93
N VAL A 176 5.01 -2.37 10.23
CA VAL A 176 3.64 -1.97 9.87
C VAL A 176 2.75 -1.87 11.09
N ILE A 177 2.80 -2.86 12.00
CA ILE A 177 2.03 -2.83 13.25
C ILE A 177 2.41 -1.61 14.08
N SER A 178 3.71 -1.37 14.26
CA SER A 178 4.21 -0.17 14.96
C SER A 178 3.72 1.11 14.29
N LEU A 179 3.83 1.22 12.97
CA LEU A 179 3.37 2.40 12.23
C LEU A 179 1.87 2.64 12.38
N VAL A 180 1.03 1.61 12.24
CA VAL A 180 -0.43 1.75 12.31
C VAL A 180 -0.89 2.09 13.73
N THR A 181 -0.20 1.58 14.76
CA THR A 181 -0.54 1.81 16.17
C THR A 181 -0.04 3.17 16.68
N SER A 182 1.10 3.66 16.21
CA SER A 182 1.69 4.92 16.69
C SER A 182 1.35 6.14 15.83
N THR A 183 0.73 5.97 14.67
CA THR A 183 0.45 7.08 13.75
C THR A 183 -0.68 7.98 14.22
N THR A 184 -0.52 9.28 14.02
CA THR A 184 -1.59 10.28 14.15
C THR A 184 -2.46 10.36 12.89
N GLN A 185 -2.07 9.69 11.80
CA GLN A 185 -2.83 9.70 10.54
C GLN A 185 -4.08 8.82 10.64
N VAL A 186 -5.24 9.47 10.79
CA VAL A 186 -6.56 8.84 10.95
C VAL A 186 -6.83 7.75 9.91
N LEU A 187 -6.55 8.03 8.62
CA LEU A 187 -6.82 7.08 7.53
C LEU A 187 -5.96 5.81 7.59
N LEU A 188 -4.71 5.93 8.07
CA LEU A 188 -3.82 4.78 8.21
C LEU A 188 -4.21 3.97 9.46
N ARG A 189 -4.55 4.64 10.56
CA ARG A 189 -5.06 4.01 11.79
C ARG A 189 -6.39 3.28 11.59
N ALA A 190 -7.21 3.75 10.65
CA ALA A 190 -8.46 3.11 10.25
C ALA A 190 -8.24 1.78 9.50
N CYS A 191 -7.04 1.54 8.96
CA CYS A 191 -6.72 0.29 8.28
C CYS A 191 -6.38 -0.83 9.28
N ARG A 192 -6.43 -2.08 8.82
CA ARG A 192 -6.08 -3.24 9.65
C ARG A 192 -4.60 -3.18 10.08
N PRO A 193 -4.25 -3.43 11.36
CA PRO A 193 -2.87 -3.46 11.84
C PRO A 193 -2.19 -4.79 11.47
N ALA A 194 -2.17 -5.16 10.19
CA ALA A 194 -1.57 -6.41 9.72
C ALA A 194 -0.97 -6.22 8.32
N LEU A 195 0.10 -6.97 8.02
CA LEU A 195 0.73 -6.97 6.69
C LEU A 195 0.00 -7.94 5.75
N VAL A 196 -1.22 -7.57 5.37
CA VAL A 196 -2.08 -8.35 4.47
C VAL A 196 -2.67 -7.45 3.39
N VAL A 197 -2.97 -8.04 2.24
CA VAL A 197 -3.71 -7.31 1.20
C VAL A 197 -5.11 -7.02 1.75
N ASP A 198 -5.56 -5.77 1.68
CA ASP A 198 -6.87 -5.38 2.18
C ASP A 198 -7.97 -6.14 1.42
N PRO A 199 -8.89 -6.85 2.11
CA PRO A 199 -9.97 -7.61 1.49
C PRO A 199 -10.76 -6.86 0.44
N ILE A 200 -10.97 -5.55 0.60
CA ILE A 200 -11.75 -4.75 -0.36
C ILE A 200 -11.17 -4.79 -1.78
N LEU A 201 -9.89 -5.17 -1.92
CA LEU A 201 -9.22 -5.25 -3.21
C LEU A 201 -9.47 -6.55 -3.96
N TYR A 202 -9.96 -7.61 -3.31
CA TYR A 202 -10.18 -8.92 -3.94
C TYR A 202 -11.50 -9.60 -3.61
N VAL A 203 -12.25 -9.16 -2.59
CA VAL A 203 -13.59 -9.70 -2.35
C VAL A 203 -14.47 -9.48 -3.58
N PRO A 204 -15.40 -10.40 -3.88
CA PRO A 204 -16.33 -10.22 -5.00
C PRO A 204 -17.13 -8.93 -4.81
N ALA A 205 -17.09 -8.08 -5.83
CA ALA A 205 -17.76 -6.79 -5.85
C ALA A 205 -17.70 -6.25 -7.29
N THR A 206 -18.73 -5.50 -7.69
CA THR A 206 -18.74 -4.77 -8.95
C THR A 206 -17.66 -3.70 -8.96
N ARG A 207 -17.39 -3.13 -10.15
CA ARG A 207 -16.43 -2.04 -10.29
C ARG A 207 -16.87 -0.78 -9.53
N ALA A 208 -18.18 -0.50 -9.50
CA ALA A 208 -18.75 0.64 -8.80
C ALA A 208 -18.61 0.50 -7.27
N GLU A 209 -18.98 -0.67 -6.74
CA GLU A 209 -18.82 -1.01 -5.31
C GLU A 209 -17.36 -0.90 -4.87
N ARG A 210 -16.44 -1.52 -5.63
CA ARG A 210 -15.00 -1.47 -5.32
C ARG A 210 -14.45 -0.04 -5.35
N SER A 211 -14.95 0.80 -6.26
CA SER A 211 -14.62 2.22 -6.30
C SER A 211 -15.06 2.95 -5.03
N LEU A 212 -16.23 2.66 -4.48
CA LEU A 212 -16.71 3.24 -3.22
C LEU A 212 -15.80 2.83 -2.05
N LEU A 213 -15.50 1.54 -1.92
CA LEU A 213 -14.67 0.98 -0.85
C LEU A 213 -13.25 1.58 -0.87
N VAL A 214 -12.62 1.64 -2.05
CA VAL A 214 -11.27 2.20 -2.21
C VAL A 214 -11.28 3.70 -1.92
N ARG A 215 -12.26 4.46 -2.44
CA ARG A 215 -12.34 5.91 -2.20
C ARG A 215 -12.63 6.21 -0.73
N TRP A 216 -13.41 5.38 -0.05
CA TRP A 216 -13.58 5.46 1.39
C TRP A 216 -12.23 5.30 2.09
N ARG A 217 -11.51 4.17 1.88
CA ARG A 217 -10.19 3.95 2.52
C ARG A 217 -9.20 5.08 2.26
N LEU A 218 -9.15 5.61 1.04
CA LEU A 218 -8.24 6.70 0.66
C LEU A 218 -8.66 8.08 1.20
N GLY A 219 -9.81 8.20 1.87
CA GLY A 219 -10.33 9.46 2.40
C GLY A 219 -10.88 10.39 1.30
N TRP A 220 -11.20 9.86 0.13
CA TRP A 220 -11.74 10.62 -1.01
C TRP A 220 -13.27 10.65 -1.04
N LEU A 221 -13.90 10.00 -0.06
CA LEU A 221 -15.32 10.05 0.23
C LEU A 221 -15.44 10.30 1.75
N PRO A 222 -15.98 11.45 2.21
CA PRO A 222 -16.66 12.51 1.44
C PRO A 222 -15.75 13.38 0.55
N GLY A 223 -14.43 13.33 0.75
CA GLY A 223 -13.50 14.22 0.05
C GLY A 223 -13.43 15.59 0.71
N LYS A 224 -13.57 16.67 -0.07
CA LYS A 224 -13.57 18.04 0.46
C LYS A 224 -14.85 18.28 1.27
N PRO A 225 -14.78 18.82 2.50
CA PRO A 225 -15.98 19.16 3.26
C PRO A 225 -16.82 20.21 2.53
N GLU A 226 -18.05 19.86 2.21
CA GLU A 226 -19.09 20.71 1.63
C GLU A 226 -20.32 20.63 2.51
N ASP A 227 -21.26 21.56 2.38
CA ASP A 227 -22.45 21.57 3.23
C ASP A 227 -23.35 20.36 2.97
N CYS A 228 -23.83 19.74 4.04
CA CYS A 228 -24.72 18.59 3.92
C CYS A 228 -26.15 19.05 3.57
N PRO A 229 -26.86 18.37 2.67
CA PRO A 229 -28.26 18.70 2.37
C PRO A 229 -29.22 18.60 3.57
N CYS A 230 -28.83 17.96 4.68
CA CYS A 230 -29.61 17.97 5.90
C CYS A 230 -29.57 19.32 6.65
N GLY A 231 -28.70 20.25 6.27
CA GLY A 231 -28.61 21.59 6.84
C GLY A 231 -27.90 21.70 8.20
N ARG A 232 -27.40 20.60 8.79
CA ARG A 232 -26.84 20.61 10.16
C ARG A 232 -25.33 20.83 10.26
N ASP A 233 -24.55 20.28 9.32
CA ASP A 233 -23.09 20.34 9.35
C ASP A 233 -22.53 20.08 7.93
N ARG A 234 -21.20 20.17 7.80
CA ARG A 234 -20.47 19.78 6.60
C ARG A 234 -20.37 18.26 6.49
N ARG A 235 -20.40 17.78 5.25
CA ARG A 235 -20.16 16.40 4.83
C ARG A 235 -18.78 15.97 5.31
N SER A 236 -18.76 15.31 6.45
CA SER A 236 -17.59 14.74 7.10
C SER A 236 -17.92 13.33 7.56
N ARG A 237 -16.89 12.51 7.78
CA ARG A 237 -17.10 11.17 8.35
C ARG A 237 -17.86 11.26 9.67
N ARG A 238 -17.46 12.19 10.55
CA ARG A 238 -18.13 12.41 11.83
C ARG A 238 -19.61 12.75 11.64
N HIS A 239 -19.93 13.70 10.78
CA HIS A 239 -21.31 14.13 10.52
C HIS A 239 -22.21 12.99 10.03
N PHE A 240 -21.69 12.06 9.21
CA PHE A 240 -22.50 10.97 8.68
C PHE A 240 -23.06 10.02 9.74
N LEU A 241 -22.46 9.94 10.92
CA LEU A 241 -22.99 9.15 12.04
C LEU A 241 -24.32 9.72 12.58
N GLU A 242 -24.52 11.02 12.42
CA GLU A 242 -25.64 11.78 12.97
C GLU A 242 -26.49 12.37 11.85
N CYS A 243 -26.36 11.93 10.60
CA CYS A 243 -27.06 12.50 9.46
C CYS A 243 -28.40 11.80 9.22
N ASP A 244 -29.52 12.52 9.31
CA ASP A 244 -30.87 11.93 9.15
C ASP A 244 -31.13 11.38 7.74
N LEU A 245 -30.35 11.85 6.75
CA LEU A 245 -30.43 11.37 5.37
C LEU A 245 -29.78 10.00 5.19
N ILE A 246 -29.10 9.48 6.21
CA ILE A 246 -28.56 8.12 6.25
C ILE A 246 -29.39 7.33 7.26
N SER A 247 -30.10 6.32 6.79
CA SER A 247 -31.02 5.57 7.64
C SER A 247 -30.31 4.85 8.78
N SER A 248 -30.87 4.93 9.99
CA SER A 248 -30.30 4.37 11.22
C SER A 248 -30.17 2.85 11.22
N PHE A 249 -31.03 2.14 10.48
CA PHE A 249 -30.94 0.68 10.37
C PHE A 249 -29.62 0.25 9.72
N LEU A 250 -29.10 1.02 8.75
CA LEU A 250 -27.83 0.70 8.07
C LEU A 250 -26.65 0.70 9.05
N TRP A 251 -26.68 1.57 10.05
CA TRP A 251 -25.68 1.60 11.12
C TRP A 251 -25.85 0.44 12.10
N SER A 252 -27.10 0.04 12.35
CA SER A 252 -27.45 -1.03 13.28
C SER A 252 -27.06 -2.42 12.73
N ASP A 253 -27.09 -2.58 11.40
CA ASP A 253 -26.68 -3.83 10.74
C ASP A 253 -25.17 -4.08 10.81
N LEU A 254 -24.35 -3.02 10.92
CA LEU A 254 -22.88 -3.16 10.93
C LEU A 254 -22.39 -3.93 12.17
N PRO A 255 -21.20 -4.56 12.08
CA PRO A 255 -20.61 -5.20 13.24
C PRO A 255 -20.38 -4.18 14.37
N ARG A 256 -20.66 -4.60 15.60
CA ARG A 256 -20.55 -3.75 16.80
C ARG A 256 -19.16 -3.11 16.88
N CYS A 257 -19.12 -1.79 16.74
CA CYS A 257 -17.88 -1.02 16.68
C CYS A 257 -17.38 -0.70 18.10
N PRO A 258 -16.09 -0.95 18.42
CA PRO A 258 -15.49 -0.52 19.67
C PRO A 258 -15.49 1.01 19.84
N PRO A 259 -15.49 1.53 21.08
CA PRO A 259 -15.35 2.96 21.35
C PRO A 259 -14.10 3.56 20.69
N GLY A 260 -14.23 4.74 20.10
CA GLY A 260 -13.13 5.44 19.43
C GLY A 260 -12.79 4.94 18.02
N CYS A 261 -13.49 3.92 17.51
CA CYS A 261 -13.41 3.49 16.12
C CYS A 261 -14.60 3.99 15.30
N TYR A 262 -14.37 4.28 14.03
CA TYR A 262 -15.44 4.64 13.10
C TYR A 262 -16.12 3.37 12.55
N PRO A 263 -17.47 3.24 12.60
CA PRO A 263 -18.16 1.99 12.28
C PRO A 263 -17.84 1.41 10.89
N ILE A 264 -17.77 2.25 9.85
CA ILE A 264 -17.39 1.79 8.50
C ILE A 264 -15.95 1.27 8.47
N ASP A 265 -15.02 1.99 9.11
CA ASP A 265 -13.61 1.60 9.12
C ASP A 265 -13.42 0.28 9.87
N PHE A 266 -14.16 0.09 10.96
CA PHE A 266 -14.19 -1.16 11.71
C PHE A 266 -14.80 -2.32 10.90
N ALA A 267 -15.94 -2.09 10.23
CA ALA A 267 -16.57 -3.10 9.36
C ALA A 267 -15.62 -3.55 8.25
N LEU A 268 -14.97 -2.60 7.56
CA LEU A 268 -13.97 -2.91 6.53
C LEU A 268 -12.76 -3.69 7.09
N SER A 269 -12.30 -3.33 8.28
CA SER A 269 -11.22 -4.03 8.97
C SER A 269 -11.65 -5.39 9.55
N SER A 270 -12.95 -5.67 9.61
CA SER A 270 -13.54 -6.95 10.06
C SER A 270 -13.82 -7.91 8.91
N LEU A 271 -13.59 -7.51 7.65
CA LEU A 271 -13.77 -8.39 6.49
C LEU A 271 -12.91 -9.65 6.60
N PRO A 272 -13.38 -10.81 6.13
CA PRO A 272 -12.58 -12.02 6.15
C PRO A 272 -11.38 -11.91 5.20
N LEU A 273 -10.28 -12.59 5.55
CA LEU A 273 -9.06 -12.64 4.73
C LEU A 273 -9.10 -13.77 3.68
N GLY A 274 -10.00 -14.74 3.86
CA GLY A 274 -10.17 -15.86 2.94
C GLY A 274 -10.85 -15.42 1.65
N ARG A 275 -10.31 -15.81 0.49
CA ARG A 275 -10.93 -15.52 -0.82
C ARG A 275 -12.27 -16.22 -1.00
N SER A 276 -12.43 -17.39 -0.38
CA SER A 276 -13.66 -18.20 -0.38
C SER A 276 -14.49 -17.99 0.88
N ALA A 277 -14.21 -16.95 1.66
CA ALA A 277 -14.99 -16.68 2.85
C ALA A 277 -16.42 -16.26 2.48
N ARG A 278 -17.38 -16.67 3.32
CA ARG A 278 -18.78 -16.32 3.17
C ARG A 278 -18.97 -14.80 3.25
N CYS A 279 -19.88 -14.29 2.43
CA CYS A 279 -20.30 -12.89 2.48
C CYS A 279 -20.83 -12.55 3.88
N PRO A 280 -20.31 -11.51 4.57
CA PRO A 280 -20.87 -11.07 5.83
C PRO A 280 -22.32 -10.58 5.67
N PRO A 281 -23.22 -10.82 6.64
CA PRO A 281 -24.64 -10.45 6.53
C PRO A 281 -24.86 -8.94 6.37
N TRP A 282 -23.94 -8.13 6.90
CA TRP A 282 -23.97 -6.67 6.85
C TRP A 282 -23.35 -6.05 5.59
N TRP A 283 -22.84 -6.87 4.66
CA TRP A 283 -22.11 -6.40 3.49
C TRP A 283 -22.97 -5.52 2.57
N SER A 284 -24.22 -5.92 2.32
CA SER A 284 -25.18 -5.17 1.52
C SER A 284 -25.49 -3.80 2.16
N SER A 285 -25.75 -3.77 3.47
CA SER A 285 -26.00 -2.54 4.23
C SER A 285 -24.81 -1.58 4.20
N LEU A 286 -23.58 -2.11 4.32
CA LEU A 286 -22.35 -1.32 4.18
C LEU A 286 -22.24 -0.68 2.78
N LEU A 287 -22.47 -1.45 1.72
CA LEU A 287 -22.38 -0.94 0.34
C LEU A 287 -23.47 0.10 0.05
N LEU A 288 -24.70 -0.17 0.48
CA LEU A 288 -25.83 0.75 0.36
C LEU A 288 -25.56 2.05 1.10
N MET A 289 -25.01 1.98 2.31
CA MET A 289 -24.62 3.16 3.08
C MET A 289 -23.53 3.98 2.38
N LEU A 290 -22.48 3.34 1.85
CA LEU A 290 -21.45 4.05 1.07
C LEU A 290 -22.03 4.71 -0.19
N TRP A 291 -23.03 4.09 -0.80
CA TRP A 291 -23.75 4.65 -1.94
C TRP A 291 -24.61 5.87 -1.54
N HIS A 292 -25.31 5.83 -0.39
CA HIS A 292 -26.01 7.00 0.15
C HIS A 292 -25.05 8.16 0.42
N ILE A 293 -23.92 7.87 1.07
CA ILE A 293 -22.85 8.86 1.32
C ILE A 293 -22.35 9.46 -0.01
N GLN A 294 -22.16 8.63 -1.04
CA GLN A 294 -21.76 9.10 -2.38
C GLN A 294 -22.78 10.07 -2.98
N ARG A 295 -24.08 9.76 -2.88
CA ARG A 295 -25.14 10.65 -3.39
C ARG A 295 -25.20 11.96 -2.63
N LEU A 296 -25.09 11.91 -1.31
CA LEU A 296 -25.00 13.12 -0.49
C LEU A 296 -23.84 13.98 -0.92
N CYS A 297 -22.68 13.39 -1.22
CA CYS A 297 -21.48 14.13 -1.65
C CYS A 297 -21.56 14.63 -3.10
N ARG A 298 -22.39 14.04 -3.95
CA ARG A 298 -22.50 14.37 -5.38
C ARG A 298 -23.93 14.22 -5.88
N PRO A 299 -24.85 15.11 -5.47
CA PRO A 299 -26.29 14.98 -5.76
C PRO A 299 -26.61 15.04 -7.26
N ASN A 300 -25.85 15.82 -8.03
CA ASN A 300 -26.08 16.04 -9.46
C ASN A 300 -25.52 14.93 -10.37
N SER A 301 -24.88 13.91 -9.78
CA SER A 301 -24.33 12.79 -10.55
C SER A 301 -25.30 11.61 -10.53
N PHE A 302 -25.59 11.05 -11.70
CA PHE A 302 -26.37 9.82 -11.79
C PHE A 302 -25.53 8.65 -11.27
N TYR A 303 -26.04 7.99 -10.23
CA TYR A 303 -25.52 6.71 -9.74
C TYR A 303 -26.68 5.73 -9.79
N ALA A 304 -26.61 4.75 -10.69
CA ALA A 304 -27.54 3.63 -10.63
C ALA A 304 -27.45 2.99 -9.23
N ILE A 305 -28.61 2.76 -8.61
CA ILE A 305 -28.71 1.81 -7.51
C ILE A 305 -28.45 0.46 -8.17
N ASP A 306 -27.42 -0.25 -7.72
CA ASP A 306 -27.42 -1.70 -7.93
C ASP A 306 -28.65 -2.22 -7.18
N SER A 307 -29.62 -2.79 -7.88
CA SER A 307 -30.86 -3.31 -7.27
C SER A 307 -30.57 -4.39 -6.21
N SER A 308 -29.33 -4.90 -6.18
CA SER A 308 -28.89 -5.90 -5.23
C SER A 308 -27.43 -5.66 -4.75
N PRO A 309 -27.18 -4.67 -3.87
CA PRO A 309 -25.83 -4.37 -3.39
C PRO A 309 -25.17 -5.60 -2.76
N GLY A 310 -23.99 -5.96 -3.25
CA GLY A 310 -23.25 -7.12 -2.76
C GLY A 310 -23.67 -8.47 -3.35
N ALA A 311 -24.62 -8.51 -4.30
CA ALA A 311 -25.06 -9.74 -4.96
C ALA A 311 -23.90 -10.54 -5.57
N SER A 312 -22.88 -9.85 -6.08
CA SER A 312 -21.66 -10.49 -6.61
C SER A 312 -21.00 -11.45 -5.61
N TRP A 313 -20.99 -11.12 -4.33
CA TRP A 313 -20.41 -11.97 -3.29
C TRP A 313 -21.38 -13.01 -2.77
N TYR A 314 -22.66 -12.66 -2.61
CA TYR A 314 -23.69 -13.64 -2.24
C TYR A 314 -23.76 -14.79 -3.24
N SER A 315 -23.85 -14.50 -4.54
CA SER A 315 -23.89 -15.51 -5.61
C SER A 315 -22.60 -16.32 -5.72
N SER A 316 -21.45 -15.76 -5.31
CA SER A 316 -20.18 -16.50 -5.27
C SER A 316 -20.07 -17.40 -4.03
N SER A 317 -20.73 -17.02 -2.92
CA SER A 317 -20.72 -17.79 -1.68
C SER A 317 -21.65 -19.00 -1.76
N SER A 318 -22.80 -18.87 -2.43
CA SER A 318 -23.73 -19.99 -2.65
C SER A 318 -23.10 -21.10 -3.49
N ARG A 319 -22.41 -20.76 -4.57
CA ARG A 319 -21.71 -21.74 -5.46
C ARG A 319 -20.59 -22.54 -4.79
N ASN A 320 -20.05 -22.08 -3.66
CA ASN A 320 -19.01 -22.79 -2.91
C ASN A 320 -19.58 -23.61 -1.75
N SER A 321 -20.91 -23.63 -1.59
CA SER A 321 -21.62 -24.37 -0.54
C SER A 321 -22.27 -25.66 -1.05
N ASP A 322 -22.27 -25.85 -2.37
CA ASP A 322 -22.64 -27.07 -3.10
C ASP A 322 -21.37 -27.84 -3.50
#